data_AF-A0A7Y2KXG0-F1
#
_entry.id   AF-A0A7Y2KXG0-F1
#
_cell.length_a   1.000
_cell.length_b   1.000
_cell.length_c   1.000
_cell.angle_alpha   90.00
_cell.angle_beta   90.00
_cell.angle_gamma   90.00
#
_symmetry.space_group_name_H-M   'P 1'
#
loop_
_entity.id
_entity.type
_entity.pdbx_description
1 polymer ?
#
loop_
_entity_poly.entity_id
_entity_poly.type
_entity_poly.pdbx_seq_one_letter_code
_entity_poly.pdbx_strand_id
1 'polypeptide(L)'
;NEIKAGNHPLVASPLTMASDAELRDAIGAGAGSLGPLNLPLPCIIDRSVELMSDFGVGANIDDKHYFGVNWERDLPVPTVADLRNVVAGDPSPDGKGTLEIKRGIEVGHIFQLGTKYSEAMKCQVLGENGKPVTLAMGCYGIGVSRVVAAAIEQNNDERGIIWSDALAPFQVALVPLRYETEAVREATDNLYAQLTAAGFEVLLDDRDKKTSPGIKFADMELIGIPHRIVVSDRGLAEGNLEYKSRTEAEAQALPVADVLAFLQARISR
;
A
#
# COMPACT_ATOMS: atom_id res chain seq x y z
N ASN A 1 17.66 10.49 -8.71
CA ASN A 1 16.75 10.32 -7.55
C ASN A 1 16.66 11.68 -6.88
N GLU A 2 15.49 12.31 -6.93
CA GLU A 2 15.31 13.69 -6.46
C GLU A 2 15.57 13.85 -4.96
N ILE A 3 15.21 12.86 -4.14
CA ILE A 3 15.43 12.89 -2.69
C ILE A 3 16.93 12.84 -2.39
N LYS A 4 17.66 11.90 -3.01
CA LYS A 4 19.10 11.77 -2.82
C LYS A 4 19.84 13.02 -3.28
N ALA A 5 19.50 13.54 -4.46
CA ALA A 5 20.09 14.75 -5.00
C ALA A 5 19.75 16.00 -4.14
N GLY A 6 18.49 16.16 -3.73
CA GLY A 6 18.03 17.28 -2.92
C GLY A 6 18.60 17.33 -1.50
N ASN A 7 19.12 16.20 -1.00
CA ASN A 7 19.82 16.14 0.30
C ASN A 7 21.31 16.52 0.19
N HIS A 8 21.84 16.72 -1.02
CA HIS A 8 23.24 17.12 -1.18
C HIS A 8 23.43 18.60 -0.85
N PRO A 9 24.46 19.01 -0.07
CA PRO A 9 24.64 20.41 0.37
C PRO A 9 24.77 21.47 -0.73
N LEU A 10 25.19 21.06 -1.92
CA LEU A 10 25.30 21.94 -3.10
C LEU A 10 23.97 22.11 -3.87
N VAL A 11 22.91 21.39 -3.50
CA VAL A 11 21.62 21.42 -4.17
C VAL A 11 20.64 22.24 -3.34
N ALA A 12 20.10 23.30 -3.93
CA ALA A 12 19.08 24.12 -3.29
C ALA A 12 17.75 23.34 -3.19
N SER A 13 16.99 23.62 -2.13
CA SER A 13 15.64 23.08 -1.93
C SER A 13 14.59 24.16 -2.24
N PRO A 14 13.56 23.87 -3.05
CA PRO A 14 13.31 22.61 -3.74
C PRO A 14 14.24 22.38 -4.94
N LEU A 15 14.59 21.11 -5.21
CA LEU A 15 15.29 20.73 -6.43
C LEU A 15 14.36 20.98 -7.63
N THR A 16 14.84 21.73 -8.62
CA THR A 16 14.14 21.97 -9.88
C THR A 16 15.06 21.72 -11.05
N MET A 17 14.53 21.19 -12.15
CA MET A 17 15.27 21.07 -13.41
C MET A 17 15.41 22.46 -14.05
N ALA A 18 16.60 22.74 -14.58
CA ALA A 18 16.83 23.95 -15.36
C ALA A 18 16.02 23.92 -16.67
N SER A 19 15.54 25.08 -17.08
CA SER A 19 14.93 25.31 -18.39
C SER A 19 15.99 25.42 -19.50
N ASP A 20 15.59 25.19 -20.75
CA ASP A 20 16.48 25.36 -21.91
C ASP A 20 17.11 26.76 -21.99
N ALA A 21 16.37 27.80 -21.59
CA ALA A 21 16.87 29.17 -21.60
C ALA A 21 18.00 29.35 -20.57
N GLU A 22 17.82 28.83 -19.35
CA GLU A 22 18.85 28.87 -18.30
C GLU A 22 20.07 28.04 -18.68
N LEU A 23 19.88 26.87 -19.30
CA LEU A 23 20.99 26.04 -19.79
C LEU A 23 21.81 26.76 -20.86
N ARG A 24 21.15 27.41 -21.82
CA ARG A 24 21.82 28.19 -22.87
C ARG A 24 22.55 29.40 -22.33
N ASP A 25 21.96 30.11 -21.38
CA ASP A 25 22.60 31.27 -20.74
C ASP A 25 23.83 30.86 -19.92
N ALA A 26 23.74 29.77 -19.15
CA ALA A 26 24.81 29.35 -18.25
C ALA A 26 25.92 28.53 -18.93
N ILE A 27 25.60 27.70 -19.92
CA ILE A 27 26.52 26.71 -20.51
C ILE A 27 26.76 26.97 -22.01
N GLY A 28 25.84 27.64 -22.70
CA GLY A 28 25.94 27.92 -24.14
C GLY A 28 25.39 26.82 -25.05
N ALA A 29 24.75 25.78 -24.49
CA ALA A 29 24.17 24.66 -25.23
C ALA A 29 22.85 24.16 -24.62
N GLY A 30 22.04 23.46 -25.41
CA GLY A 30 20.81 22.81 -24.96
C GLY A 30 21.03 21.45 -24.29
N ALA A 31 19.99 20.93 -23.64
CA ALA A 31 20.03 19.72 -22.81
C ALA A 31 20.63 18.47 -23.50
N GLY A 32 20.46 18.34 -24.82
CA GLY A 32 20.95 17.20 -25.59
C GLY A 32 22.47 17.19 -25.86
N SER A 33 23.21 18.24 -25.50
CA SER A 33 24.65 18.37 -25.79
C SER A 33 25.48 18.78 -24.57
N LEU A 34 24.96 18.56 -23.36
CA LEU A 34 25.64 18.92 -22.11
C LEU A 34 26.62 17.84 -21.65
N GLY A 35 27.72 18.25 -21.03
CA GLY A 35 28.70 17.35 -20.43
C GLY A 35 29.58 18.02 -19.37
N PRO A 36 30.37 17.23 -18.63
CA PRO A 36 31.19 17.72 -17.52
C PRO A 36 32.47 18.43 -17.98
N LEU A 37 32.91 18.21 -19.22
CA LEU A 37 34.14 18.81 -19.74
C LEU A 37 33.94 20.30 -20.06
N ASN A 38 34.80 21.17 -19.54
CA ASN A 38 34.69 22.63 -19.65
C ASN A 38 33.37 23.21 -19.11
N LEU A 39 32.72 22.51 -18.18
CA LEU A 39 31.47 22.98 -17.57
C LEU A 39 31.76 24.15 -16.61
N PRO A 40 31.11 25.32 -16.77
CA PRO A 40 31.35 26.49 -15.90
C PRO A 40 30.62 26.42 -14.55
N LEU A 41 29.94 25.30 -14.28
CA LEU A 41 29.09 25.09 -13.10
C LEU A 41 29.63 23.93 -12.24
N PRO A 42 29.33 23.92 -10.94
CA PRO A 42 29.61 22.77 -10.09
C PRO A 42 28.97 21.49 -10.65
N CYS A 43 29.72 20.40 -10.62
CA CYS A 43 29.27 19.09 -11.08
C CYS A 43 29.33 18.07 -9.92
N ILE A 44 28.27 17.27 -9.80
CA ILE A 44 28.20 16.14 -8.89
C ILE A 44 27.89 14.93 -9.74
N ILE A 45 28.66 13.86 -9.59
CA ILE A 45 28.47 12.61 -10.34
C ILE A 45 28.01 11.48 -9.42
N ASP A 46 27.29 10.52 -9.98
CA ASP A 46 26.90 9.31 -9.26
C ASP A 46 28.12 8.40 -9.03
N ARG A 47 28.14 7.62 -7.94
CA ARG A 47 29.16 6.60 -7.67
C ARG A 47 29.41 5.64 -8.84
N SER A 48 28.38 5.29 -9.61
CA SER A 48 28.57 4.44 -10.80
C SER A 48 29.27 5.16 -11.96
N VAL A 49 29.16 6.48 -12.05
CA VAL A 49 29.77 7.30 -13.10
C VAL A 49 31.26 7.51 -12.85
N GLU A 50 31.68 7.57 -11.58
CA GLU A 50 33.10 7.63 -11.18
C GLU A 50 33.91 6.47 -11.77
N LEU A 51 33.31 5.28 -11.88
CA LEU A 51 33.97 4.05 -12.36
C LEU A 51 34.01 3.93 -13.89
N MET A 52 33.45 4.89 -14.63
CA MET A 52 33.41 4.84 -16.08
C MET A 52 34.75 5.19 -16.70
N SER A 53 35.04 4.57 -17.85
CA SER A 53 36.18 4.87 -18.72
C SER A 53 35.72 4.91 -20.17
N ASP A 54 36.47 5.64 -21.02
CA ASP A 54 36.19 5.82 -22.44
C ASP A 54 34.74 6.22 -22.79
N PHE A 55 34.12 7.01 -21.92
CA PHE A 55 32.70 7.31 -22.01
C PHE A 55 32.39 8.46 -22.99
N GLY A 56 31.12 8.54 -23.40
CA GLY A 56 30.60 9.61 -24.26
C GLY A 56 29.88 10.68 -23.44
N VAL A 57 30.12 11.96 -23.76
CA VAL A 57 29.45 13.11 -23.13
C VAL A 57 29.13 14.19 -24.16
N GLY A 58 28.15 15.04 -23.87
CA GLY A 58 27.93 16.26 -24.66
C GLY A 58 29.13 17.20 -24.56
N ALA A 59 29.37 17.98 -25.61
CA ALA A 59 30.54 18.85 -25.71
C ALA A 59 30.32 20.26 -25.12
N ASN A 60 29.15 20.53 -24.52
CA ASN A 60 28.68 21.89 -24.20
C ASN A 60 28.65 22.81 -25.44
N ILE A 61 28.40 22.20 -26.61
CA ILE A 61 28.20 22.84 -27.92
C ILE A 61 27.07 22.07 -28.59
N ASP A 62 26.04 22.77 -29.06
CA ASP A 62 24.90 22.13 -29.74
C ASP A 62 25.38 21.16 -30.84
N ASP A 63 24.76 19.97 -30.85
CA ASP A 63 24.95 18.87 -31.80
C ASP A 63 26.36 18.23 -31.78
N LYS A 64 27.13 18.41 -30.69
CA LYS A 64 28.48 17.82 -30.56
C LYS A 64 28.66 17.02 -29.27
N HIS A 65 29.46 15.96 -29.40
CA HIS A 65 29.80 15.04 -28.32
C HIS A 65 31.29 14.71 -28.34
N TYR A 66 31.85 14.46 -27.16
CA TYR A 66 33.14 13.81 -27.00
C TYR A 66 32.93 12.31 -26.76
N PHE A 67 33.84 11.49 -27.28
CA PHE A 67 33.89 10.04 -27.06
C PHE A 67 35.27 9.64 -26.58
N GLY A 68 35.35 8.55 -25.83
CA GLY A 68 36.60 8.09 -25.26
C GLY A 68 37.07 8.97 -24.10
N VAL A 69 36.17 9.70 -23.44
CA VAL A 69 36.52 10.58 -22.31
C VAL A 69 36.90 9.73 -21.10
N ASN A 70 37.95 10.13 -20.39
CA ASN A 70 38.41 9.49 -19.18
C ASN A 70 38.63 10.51 -18.07
N TRP A 71 38.23 10.13 -16.85
CA TRP A 71 38.57 10.86 -15.64
C TRP A 71 40.09 10.95 -15.48
N GLU A 72 40.54 12.00 -14.79
CA GLU A 72 41.93 12.40 -14.55
C GLU A 72 42.73 12.80 -15.80
N ARG A 73 42.61 12.05 -16.91
CA ARG A 73 43.27 12.36 -18.18
C ARG A 73 42.68 13.61 -18.84
N ASP A 74 41.35 13.65 -19.01
CA ASP A 74 40.68 14.73 -19.73
C ASP A 74 40.03 15.74 -18.78
N LEU A 75 39.57 15.29 -17.61
CA LEU A 75 38.96 16.13 -16.58
C LEU A 75 39.07 15.49 -15.19
N PRO A 76 39.22 16.30 -14.12
CA PRO A 76 39.24 15.78 -12.76
C PRO A 76 37.92 15.13 -12.38
N VAL A 77 37.97 14.16 -11.46
CA VAL A 77 36.76 13.55 -10.88
C VAL A 77 36.01 14.62 -10.05
N PRO A 78 34.74 14.93 -10.37
CA PRO A 78 33.93 15.87 -9.59
C PRO A 78 33.54 15.32 -8.21
N THR A 79 32.70 16.05 -7.48
CA THR A 79 32.14 15.52 -6.22
C THR A 79 31.32 14.27 -6.51
N VAL A 80 31.60 13.18 -5.79
CA VAL A 80 30.88 11.90 -5.95
C VAL A 80 29.81 11.77 -4.87
N ALA A 81 28.59 11.42 -5.28
CA ALA A 81 27.47 11.18 -4.38
C ALA A 81 26.63 9.98 -4.86
N ASP A 82 25.77 9.45 -3.99
CA ASP A 82 24.73 8.51 -4.40
C ASP A 82 23.54 9.32 -4.94
N LEU A 83 23.31 9.30 -6.25
CA LEU A 83 22.32 10.16 -6.92
C LEU A 83 21.26 9.36 -7.66
N ARG A 84 21.57 8.13 -8.10
CA ARG A 84 20.64 7.32 -8.90
C ARG A 84 19.61 6.56 -8.07
N ASN A 85 18.56 6.11 -8.73
CA ASN A 85 17.72 5.05 -8.20
C ASN A 85 18.49 3.73 -8.30
N VAL A 86 18.27 2.84 -7.32
CA VAL A 86 18.69 1.44 -7.45
C VAL A 86 17.85 0.76 -8.54
N VAL A 87 18.40 -0.28 -9.15
CA VAL A 87 17.69 -1.17 -10.08
C VAL A 87 17.66 -2.58 -9.52
N ALA A 88 16.67 -3.38 -9.95
CA ALA A 88 16.58 -4.78 -9.52
C ALA A 88 17.87 -5.52 -9.92
N GLY A 89 18.44 -6.27 -8.97
CA GLY A 89 19.72 -6.96 -9.14
C GLY A 89 20.95 -6.17 -8.71
N ASP A 90 20.84 -4.87 -8.38
CA ASP A 90 21.94 -4.13 -7.76
C ASP A 90 22.41 -4.84 -6.47
N PRO A 91 23.72 -4.82 -6.13
CA PRO A 91 24.22 -5.35 -4.88
C PRO A 91 23.56 -4.65 -3.68
N SER A 92 23.19 -5.44 -2.66
CA SER A 92 22.64 -4.87 -1.43
C SER A 92 23.68 -3.98 -0.74
N PRO A 93 23.31 -2.79 -0.24
CA PRO A 93 24.23 -1.88 0.43
C PRO A 93 24.78 -2.42 1.76
N ASP A 94 24.19 -3.50 2.32
CA ASP A 94 24.71 -4.20 3.51
C ASP A 94 25.71 -5.32 3.18
N GLY A 95 26.05 -5.49 1.90
CA GLY A 95 26.98 -6.50 1.39
C GLY A 95 26.39 -7.91 1.27
N LYS A 96 25.08 -8.10 1.45
CA LYS A 96 24.43 -9.42 1.45
C LYS A 96 23.39 -9.54 0.35
N GLY A 97 23.74 -10.25 -0.72
CA GLY A 97 22.82 -10.55 -1.82
C GLY A 97 22.55 -9.33 -2.71
N THR A 98 21.38 -9.35 -3.37
CA THR A 98 20.97 -8.35 -4.36
C THR A 98 19.58 -7.80 -4.05
N LEU A 99 19.29 -6.61 -4.58
CA LEU A 99 18.04 -5.90 -4.34
C LEU A 99 16.91 -6.45 -5.24
N GLU A 100 15.77 -6.78 -4.62
CA GLU A 100 14.50 -7.05 -5.30
C GLU A 100 13.58 -5.81 -5.16
N ILE A 101 12.90 -5.42 -6.24
CA ILE A 101 11.97 -4.28 -6.22
C ILE A 101 10.54 -4.80 -6.28
N LYS A 102 9.76 -4.51 -5.23
CA LYS A 102 8.33 -4.83 -5.14
C LYS A 102 7.49 -3.56 -5.13
N ARG A 103 6.22 -3.69 -5.51
CA ARG A 103 5.23 -2.63 -5.37
C ARG A 103 4.58 -2.74 -4.00
N GLY A 104 4.39 -1.61 -3.34
CA GLY A 104 3.74 -1.53 -2.04
C GLY A 104 2.93 -0.26 -1.92
N ILE A 105 1.85 -0.33 -1.15
CA ILE A 105 1.05 0.82 -0.77
C ILE A 105 1.51 1.25 0.62
N GLU A 106 2.00 2.48 0.76
CA GLU A 106 2.37 3.01 2.07
C GLU A 106 1.09 3.23 2.90
N VAL A 107 0.86 2.37 3.90
CA VAL A 107 -0.28 2.48 4.81
C VAL A 107 0.03 3.23 6.11
N GLY A 108 1.31 3.46 6.39
CA GLY A 108 1.76 4.23 7.54
C GLY A 108 3.21 4.66 7.44
N HIS A 109 3.56 5.66 8.22
CA HIS A 109 4.90 6.26 8.24
C HIS A 109 5.23 6.70 9.67
N ILE A 110 6.49 6.49 10.06
CA ILE A 110 7.04 6.95 11.33
C ILE A 110 8.22 7.88 11.05
N PHE A 111 8.29 9.03 11.74
CA PHE A 111 9.38 9.98 11.59
C PHE A 111 9.98 10.35 12.95
N GLN A 112 11.31 10.42 12.99
CA GLN A 112 12.04 11.16 14.02
C GLN A 112 12.15 12.61 13.56
N LEU A 113 11.27 13.48 14.06
CA LEU A 113 11.24 14.89 13.65
C LEU A 113 12.37 15.71 14.29
N GLY A 114 13.02 15.15 15.31
CA GLY A 114 14.02 15.86 16.09
C GLY A 114 13.41 17.09 16.74
N THR A 115 14.08 18.24 16.62
CA THR A 115 13.67 19.48 17.26
C THR A 115 13.06 20.50 16.30
N LYS A 116 12.82 20.12 15.03
CA LYS A 116 12.37 21.02 13.96
C LYS A 116 11.17 21.90 14.35
N TYR A 117 10.13 21.29 14.90
CA TYR A 117 8.89 22.00 15.27
C TYR A 117 9.00 22.66 16.64
N SER A 118 9.56 21.95 17.62
CA SER A 118 9.74 22.44 18.97
C SER A 118 10.63 23.68 19.04
N GLU A 119 11.67 23.80 18.21
CA GLU A 119 12.49 25.01 18.10
C GLU A 119 11.68 26.18 17.54
N ALA A 120 11.04 25.97 16.38
CA ALA A 120 10.24 27.00 15.72
C ALA A 120 9.10 27.51 16.60
N MET A 121 8.47 26.62 17.38
CA MET A 121 7.34 26.94 18.26
C MET A 121 7.76 27.27 19.70
N LYS A 122 9.07 27.29 20.01
CA LYS A 122 9.62 27.52 21.36
C LYS A 122 9.04 26.58 22.43
N CYS A 123 8.84 25.31 22.08
CA CYS A 123 8.36 24.28 22.99
C CYS A 123 9.52 23.69 23.81
N GLN A 124 9.62 24.11 25.07
CA GLN A 124 10.71 23.75 25.98
C GLN A 124 10.18 23.27 27.33
N VAL A 125 10.94 22.40 27.99
CA VAL A 125 10.72 21.94 29.37
C VAL A 125 11.99 22.12 30.20
N LEU A 126 11.90 22.11 31.52
CA LEU A 126 13.10 22.08 32.37
C LEU A 126 13.68 20.65 32.37
N GLY A 127 14.94 20.53 31.97
CA GLY A 127 15.70 19.29 32.11
C GLY A 127 16.12 19.03 33.55
N GLU A 128 16.72 17.88 33.79
CA GLU A 128 17.16 17.43 35.13
C GLU A 128 18.13 18.40 35.83
N ASN A 129 18.89 19.18 35.05
CA ASN A 129 19.81 20.20 35.55
C ASN A 129 19.14 21.57 35.77
N GLY A 130 17.81 21.66 35.66
CA GLY A 130 17.05 22.90 35.77
C GLY A 130 17.22 23.87 34.60
N LYS A 131 17.83 23.45 33.49
CA LYS A 131 17.97 24.27 32.28
C LYS A 131 16.87 23.95 31.27
N PRO A 132 16.43 24.94 30.46
CA PRO A 132 15.50 24.68 29.36
C PRO A 132 16.09 23.68 28.35
N VAL A 133 15.29 22.68 27.99
CA VAL A 133 15.58 21.69 26.96
C VAL A 133 14.45 21.73 25.94
N THR A 134 14.81 21.86 24.67
CA THR A 134 13.86 21.77 23.56
C THR A 134 13.43 20.32 23.37
N LEU A 135 12.13 20.08 23.25
CA LEU A 135 11.60 18.71 23.16
C LEU A 135 12.00 18.03 21.84
N ALA A 136 12.56 16.83 21.92
CA ALA A 136 12.69 15.95 20.76
C ALA A 136 11.32 15.35 20.42
N MET A 137 10.95 15.36 19.15
CA MET A 137 9.64 14.93 18.68
C MET A 137 9.74 13.72 17.75
N GLY A 138 8.77 12.82 17.89
CA GLY A 138 8.44 11.79 16.90
C GLY A 138 7.01 11.98 16.42
N CYS A 139 6.71 11.55 15.20
CA CYS A 139 5.34 11.42 14.74
C CYS A 139 5.09 10.07 14.08
N TYR A 140 3.84 9.62 14.17
CA TYR A 140 3.40 8.30 13.73
C TYR A 140 2.06 8.49 13.03
N GLY A 141 1.95 8.04 11.79
CA GLY A 141 0.75 8.18 10.99
C GLY A 141 0.35 6.85 10.36
N ILE A 142 -0.94 6.54 10.39
CA ILE A 142 -1.56 5.45 9.65
C ILE A 142 -2.70 6.03 8.83
N GLY A 143 -2.72 5.73 7.53
CA GLY A 143 -3.82 6.12 6.65
C GLY A 143 -5.00 5.18 6.83
N VAL A 144 -5.86 5.38 7.84
CA VAL A 144 -6.96 4.47 8.18
C VAL A 144 -7.83 4.11 6.97
N SER A 145 -8.30 5.10 6.20
CA SER A 145 -9.08 4.83 4.99
C SER A 145 -8.28 4.15 3.88
N ARG A 146 -6.95 4.41 3.81
CA ARG A 146 -6.05 3.75 2.87
C ARG A 146 -5.81 2.29 3.23
N VAL A 147 -5.78 1.94 4.53
CA VAL A 147 -5.67 0.56 4.99
C VAL A 147 -6.84 -0.28 4.49
N VAL A 148 -8.06 0.26 4.53
CA VAL A 148 -9.25 -0.42 4.01
C VAL A 148 -9.09 -0.75 2.52
N ALA A 149 -8.71 0.24 1.70
CA ALA A 149 -8.48 0.01 0.28
C ALA A 149 -7.31 -0.95 0.00
N ALA A 150 -6.21 -0.81 0.73
CA ALA A 150 -5.05 -1.69 0.60
C ALA A 150 -5.36 -3.15 0.96
N ALA A 151 -6.22 -3.38 1.96
CA ALA A 151 -6.70 -4.72 2.31
C ALA A 151 -7.50 -5.35 1.16
N ILE A 152 -8.35 -4.57 0.48
CA ILE A 152 -9.09 -5.05 -0.71
C ILE A 152 -8.14 -5.32 -1.87
N GLU A 153 -7.20 -4.41 -2.17
CA GLU A 153 -6.20 -4.59 -3.25
C GLU A 153 -5.40 -5.88 -3.09
N GLN A 154 -5.08 -6.25 -1.85
CA GLN A 154 -4.37 -7.50 -1.55
C GLN A 154 -5.30 -8.73 -1.54
N ASN A 155 -6.57 -8.58 -1.18
CA ASN A 155 -7.50 -9.69 -0.94
C ASN A 155 -8.83 -9.47 -1.69
N ASN A 156 -8.83 -9.85 -2.96
CA ASN A 156 -10.03 -9.88 -3.81
C ASN A 156 -9.94 -11.03 -4.82
N ASP A 157 -11.08 -11.40 -5.38
CA ASP A 157 -11.19 -12.28 -6.55
C ASP A 157 -12.21 -11.71 -7.55
N GLU A 158 -12.45 -12.43 -8.65
CA GLU A 158 -13.42 -12.02 -9.69
C GLU A 158 -14.85 -11.84 -9.16
N ARG A 159 -15.18 -12.39 -7.98
CA ARG A 159 -16.50 -12.29 -7.35
C ARG A 159 -16.59 -11.11 -6.37
N GLY A 160 -15.48 -10.45 -6.04
CA GLY A 160 -15.45 -9.26 -5.19
C GLY A 160 -14.45 -9.33 -4.03
N ILE A 161 -14.81 -8.69 -2.92
CA ILE A 161 -13.91 -8.49 -1.78
C ILE A 161 -13.72 -9.80 -0.99
N ILE A 162 -12.51 -10.02 -0.47
CA ILE A 162 -12.23 -11.07 0.52
C ILE A 162 -11.70 -10.39 1.78
N TRP A 163 -12.57 -10.21 2.77
CA TRP A 163 -12.17 -9.65 4.05
C TRP A 163 -11.45 -10.68 4.93
N SER A 164 -10.49 -10.21 5.73
CA SER A 164 -10.08 -10.91 6.94
C SER A 164 -11.19 -10.82 8.00
N ASP A 165 -11.24 -11.77 8.94
CA ASP A 165 -12.21 -11.77 10.05
C ASP A 165 -12.28 -10.43 10.81
N ALA A 166 -11.15 -9.74 10.98
CA ALA A 166 -11.07 -8.47 11.69
C ALA A 166 -11.62 -7.24 10.93
N LEU A 167 -11.84 -7.35 9.62
CA LEU A 167 -12.23 -6.23 8.76
C LEU A 167 -13.58 -6.45 8.06
N ALA A 168 -14.11 -7.67 8.11
CA ALA A 168 -15.40 -7.97 7.51
C ALA A 168 -16.49 -7.11 8.16
N PRO A 169 -17.38 -6.47 7.37
CA PRO A 169 -18.43 -5.62 7.92
C PRO A 169 -19.50 -6.42 8.68
N PHE A 170 -19.63 -7.70 8.35
CA PHE A 170 -20.41 -8.71 9.05
C PHE A 170 -19.67 -10.04 8.90
N GLN A 171 -19.82 -10.92 9.88
CA GLN A 171 -19.17 -12.23 9.89
C GLN A 171 -20.01 -13.26 9.14
N VAL A 172 -21.34 -13.18 9.26
CA VAL A 172 -22.29 -14.14 8.71
C VAL A 172 -23.39 -13.45 7.89
N ALA A 173 -23.69 -13.97 6.71
CA ALA A 173 -24.82 -13.58 5.88
C ALA A 173 -25.89 -14.69 5.90
N LEU A 174 -27.10 -14.37 6.36
CA LEU A 174 -28.27 -15.24 6.27
C LEU A 174 -29.07 -14.89 5.01
N VAL A 175 -29.22 -15.87 4.11
CA VAL A 175 -29.91 -15.70 2.82
C VAL A 175 -31.11 -16.65 2.75
N PRO A 176 -32.31 -16.22 3.17
CA PRO A 176 -33.54 -16.99 2.98
C PRO A 176 -33.99 -16.95 1.52
N LEU A 177 -34.32 -18.12 0.94
CA LEU A 177 -34.78 -18.22 -0.46
C LEU A 177 -36.26 -17.84 -0.67
N ARG A 178 -37.09 -18.05 0.35
CA ARG A 178 -38.53 -17.74 0.35
C ARG A 178 -38.94 -17.19 1.70
N TYR A 179 -38.43 -16.00 2.03
CA TYR A 179 -38.61 -15.39 3.34
C TYR A 179 -40.08 -15.06 3.68
N GLU A 180 -40.94 -15.04 2.68
CA GLU A 180 -42.39 -14.89 2.86
C GLU A 180 -43.08 -16.14 3.42
N THR A 181 -42.45 -17.33 3.36
CA THR A 181 -43.03 -18.55 3.96
C THR A 181 -42.78 -18.56 5.45
N GLU A 182 -43.80 -18.93 6.22
CA GLU A 182 -43.74 -18.93 7.69
C GLU A 182 -42.60 -19.79 8.23
N ALA A 183 -42.43 -20.99 7.67
CA ALA A 183 -41.37 -21.92 8.07
C ALA A 183 -39.96 -21.36 7.85
N VAL A 184 -39.68 -20.75 6.68
CA VAL A 184 -38.36 -20.17 6.40
C VAL A 184 -38.14 -18.92 7.23
N ARG A 185 -39.16 -18.06 7.38
CA ARG A 185 -39.07 -16.84 8.17
C ARG A 185 -38.76 -17.15 9.63
N GLU A 186 -39.55 -18.03 10.26
CA GLU A 186 -39.36 -18.40 11.66
C GLU A 186 -37.99 -19.04 11.91
N ALA A 187 -37.56 -19.97 11.04
CA ALA A 187 -36.23 -20.57 11.15
C ALA A 187 -35.10 -19.54 10.99
N THR A 188 -35.24 -18.60 10.06
CA THR A 188 -34.24 -17.57 9.78
C THR A 188 -34.18 -16.54 10.93
N ASP A 189 -35.32 -16.08 11.43
CA ASP A 189 -35.41 -15.14 12.56
C ASP A 189 -34.82 -15.75 13.85
N ASN A 190 -35.15 -17.01 14.12
CA ASN A 190 -34.60 -17.73 15.26
C ASN A 190 -33.07 -17.89 15.14
N LEU A 191 -32.57 -18.23 13.95
CA LEU A 191 -31.13 -18.36 13.72
C LEU A 191 -30.42 -17.00 13.84
N TYR A 192 -30.99 -15.94 13.28
CA TYR A 192 -30.48 -14.57 13.41
C TYR A 192 -30.36 -14.17 14.88
N ALA A 193 -31.41 -14.41 15.68
CA ALA A 193 -31.41 -14.12 17.10
C ALA A 193 -30.36 -14.94 17.87
N GLN A 194 -30.24 -16.24 17.57
CA GLN A 194 -29.24 -17.11 18.21
C GLN A 194 -27.81 -16.69 17.92
N LEU A 195 -27.48 -16.41 16.66
CA LEU A 195 -26.14 -16.00 16.25
C LEU A 195 -25.79 -14.61 16.81
N THR A 196 -26.73 -13.67 16.76
CA THR A 196 -26.54 -12.34 17.35
C THR A 196 -26.36 -12.43 18.87
N ALA A 197 -27.13 -13.28 19.57
CA ALA A 197 -26.96 -13.52 21.00
C ALA A 197 -25.61 -14.16 21.37
N ALA A 198 -25.04 -14.97 20.47
CA ALA A 198 -23.67 -15.47 20.59
C ALA A 198 -22.60 -14.40 20.26
N GLY A 199 -23.02 -13.21 19.83
CA GLY A 199 -22.20 -12.04 19.54
C GLY A 199 -21.64 -11.99 18.12
N PHE A 200 -22.18 -12.79 17.19
CA PHE A 200 -21.80 -12.66 15.78
C PHE A 200 -22.46 -11.42 15.19
N GLU A 201 -21.73 -10.73 14.30
CA GLU A 201 -22.30 -9.69 13.45
C GLU A 201 -22.94 -10.35 12.24
N VAL A 202 -24.27 -10.31 12.17
CA VAL A 202 -25.06 -11.05 11.17
C VAL A 202 -25.78 -10.07 10.25
N LEU A 203 -25.59 -10.24 8.94
CA LEU A 203 -26.42 -9.60 7.92
C LEU A 203 -27.56 -10.55 7.53
N LEU A 204 -28.79 -10.07 7.60
CA LEU A 204 -29.96 -10.78 7.09
C LEU A 204 -30.38 -10.17 5.73
N ASP A 205 -30.40 -10.99 4.69
CA ASP A 205 -30.92 -10.59 3.37
C ASP A 205 -32.43 -10.90 3.26
N ASP A 206 -33.24 -10.04 3.88
CA ASP A 206 -34.71 -10.11 3.92
C ASP A 206 -35.39 -9.53 2.67
N ARG A 207 -34.62 -9.19 1.63
CA ARG A 207 -35.16 -8.61 0.39
C ARG A 207 -36.19 -9.54 -0.24
N ASP A 208 -37.21 -8.93 -0.84
CA ASP A 208 -38.36 -9.65 -1.37
C ASP A 208 -38.02 -10.51 -2.61
N LYS A 209 -39.00 -11.29 -3.05
CA LYS A 209 -38.89 -12.22 -4.20
C LYS A 209 -38.54 -11.57 -5.54
N LYS A 210 -38.54 -10.23 -5.66
CA LYS A 210 -38.06 -9.55 -6.87
C LYS A 210 -36.54 -9.68 -7.01
N THR A 211 -35.83 -9.85 -5.91
CA THR A 211 -34.40 -10.18 -5.92
C THR A 211 -34.23 -11.69 -5.98
N SER A 212 -33.72 -12.19 -7.10
CA SER A 212 -33.51 -13.64 -7.25
C SER A 212 -32.41 -14.15 -6.32
N PRO A 213 -32.43 -15.44 -5.93
CA PRO A 213 -31.37 -16.03 -5.13
C PRO A 213 -29.96 -15.82 -5.69
N GLY A 214 -29.81 -15.91 -7.01
CA GLY A 214 -28.52 -15.68 -7.68
C GLY A 214 -28.00 -14.26 -7.46
N ILE A 215 -28.87 -13.25 -7.48
CA ILE A 215 -28.49 -11.86 -7.17
C ILE A 215 -28.10 -11.73 -5.70
N LYS A 216 -28.87 -12.33 -4.78
CA LYS A 216 -28.50 -12.33 -3.35
C LYS A 216 -27.13 -12.95 -3.11
N PHE A 217 -26.84 -14.09 -3.76
CA PHE A 217 -25.55 -14.75 -3.66
C PHE A 217 -24.41 -13.90 -4.21
N ALA A 218 -24.60 -13.29 -5.39
CA ALA A 218 -23.61 -12.40 -5.99
C ALA A 218 -23.35 -11.18 -5.12
N ASP A 219 -24.38 -10.58 -4.52
CA ASP A 219 -24.22 -9.43 -3.62
C ASP A 219 -23.42 -9.79 -2.37
N MET A 220 -23.71 -10.93 -1.72
CA MET A 220 -22.97 -11.38 -0.53
C MET A 220 -21.50 -11.69 -0.85
N GLU A 221 -21.23 -12.23 -2.03
CA GLU A 221 -19.88 -12.47 -2.52
C GLU A 221 -19.15 -11.16 -2.85
N LEU A 222 -19.85 -10.19 -3.45
CA LEU A 222 -19.31 -8.89 -3.82
C LEU A 222 -18.87 -8.09 -2.59
N ILE A 223 -19.72 -8.00 -1.57
CA ILE A 223 -19.42 -7.28 -0.33
C ILE A 223 -18.47 -8.07 0.60
N GLY A 224 -18.20 -9.33 0.29
CA GLY A 224 -17.13 -10.13 0.88
C GLY A 224 -17.43 -10.72 2.26
N ILE A 225 -18.70 -10.98 2.61
CA ILE A 225 -19.03 -11.57 3.91
C ILE A 225 -18.46 -13.01 3.99
N PRO A 226 -17.62 -13.34 4.99
CA PRO A 226 -16.86 -14.60 5.01
C PRO A 226 -17.70 -15.88 5.04
N HIS A 227 -18.87 -15.84 5.69
CA HIS A 227 -19.72 -17.01 5.88
C HIS A 227 -21.14 -16.75 5.38
N ARG A 228 -21.59 -17.50 4.38
CA ARG A 228 -22.97 -17.45 3.89
C ARG A 228 -23.72 -18.69 4.34
N ILE A 229 -24.92 -18.49 4.90
CA ILE A 229 -25.86 -19.57 5.25
C ILE A 229 -27.16 -19.33 4.51
N VAL A 230 -27.60 -20.32 3.74
CA VAL A 230 -28.84 -20.28 2.97
C VAL A 230 -29.92 -21.07 3.70
N VAL A 231 -31.09 -20.46 3.88
CA VAL A 231 -32.26 -21.08 4.50
C VAL A 231 -33.31 -21.35 3.43
N SER A 232 -33.71 -22.60 3.26
CA SER A 232 -34.69 -23.03 2.25
C SER A 232 -35.63 -24.09 2.81
N ASP A 233 -36.87 -24.15 2.31
CA ASP A 233 -37.83 -25.15 2.79
C ASP A 233 -37.35 -26.59 2.57
N ARG A 234 -36.62 -26.85 1.48
CA ARG A 234 -36.03 -28.17 1.20
C ARG A 234 -34.99 -28.53 2.26
N GLY A 235 -34.07 -27.61 2.55
CA GLY A 235 -33.05 -27.83 3.59
C GLY A 235 -33.69 -28.08 4.95
N LEU A 236 -34.67 -27.25 5.33
CA LEU A 236 -35.38 -27.39 6.60
C LEU A 236 -36.12 -28.73 6.72
N ALA A 237 -36.75 -29.21 5.64
CA ALA A 237 -37.39 -30.54 5.62
C ALA A 237 -36.38 -31.69 5.81
N GLU A 238 -35.12 -31.49 5.42
CA GLU A 238 -34.01 -32.44 5.60
C GLU A 238 -33.23 -32.19 6.92
N GLY A 239 -33.61 -31.18 7.72
CA GLY A 239 -32.92 -30.81 8.96
C GLY A 239 -31.59 -30.06 8.76
N ASN A 240 -31.32 -29.56 7.56
CA ASN A 240 -30.07 -28.95 7.15
C ASN A 240 -30.24 -27.50 6.64
N LEU A 241 -29.17 -26.72 6.76
CA LEU A 241 -28.94 -25.47 6.04
C LEU A 241 -27.86 -25.71 4.98
N GLU A 242 -27.70 -24.78 4.05
CA GLU A 242 -26.56 -24.77 3.14
C GLU A 242 -25.56 -23.71 3.62
N TYR A 243 -24.32 -24.11 3.89
CA TYR A 243 -23.23 -23.22 4.25
C TYR A 243 -22.21 -23.13 3.11
N LYS A 244 -21.69 -21.93 2.88
CA LYS A 244 -20.56 -21.69 1.98
C LYS A 244 -19.63 -20.62 2.55
N SER A 245 -18.33 -20.90 2.59
CA SER A 245 -17.32 -19.87 2.85
C SER A 245 -17.10 -19.00 1.61
N ARG A 246 -16.83 -17.71 1.80
CA ARG A 246 -16.53 -16.75 0.71
C ARG A 246 -15.38 -17.22 -0.20
N THR A 247 -14.43 -17.97 0.34
CA THR A 247 -13.23 -18.46 -0.37
C THR A 247 -13.37 -19.90 -0.87
N GLU A 248 -14.37 -20.65 -0.40
CA GLU A 248 -14.61 -22.04 -0.84
C GLU A 248 -15.43 -22.05 -2.15
N ALA A 249 -15.16 -23.04 -3.01
CA ALA A 249 -15.85 -23.20 -4.29
C ALA A 249 -17.25 -23.80 -4.10
N GLU A 250 -17.34 -24.86 -3.30
CA GLU A 250 -18.54 -25.66 -3.09
C GLU A 250 -19.26 -25.29 -1.80
N ALA A 251 -20.59 -25.43 -1.82
CA ALA A 251 -21.40 -25.35 -0.62
C ALA A 251 -21.51 -26.74 0.05
N GLN A 252 -21.79 -26.75 1.34
CA GLN A 252 -21.98 -27.97 2.14
C GLN A 252 -23.27 -27.91 2.93
N ALA A 253 -23.88 -29.08 3.14
CA ALA A 253 -25.00 -29.21 4.06
C ALA A 253 -24.48 -29.07 5.50
N LEU A 254 -25.18 -28.27 6.30
CA LEU A 254 -24.86 -27.99 7.69
C LEU A 254 -26.11 -28.27 8.55
N PRO A 255 -26.10 -29.28 9.43
CA PRO A 255 -27.24 -29.54 10.31
C PRO A 255 -27.62 -28.30 11.12
N VAL A 256 -28.92 -28.00 11.22
CA VAL A 256 -29.41 -26.79 11.91
C VAL A 256 -28.90 -26.73 13.35
N ALA A 257 -28.79 -27.87 14.02
CA ALA A 257 -28.31 -27.98 15.41
C ALA A 257 -26.82 -27.62 15.58
N ASP A 258 -26.01 -27.76 14.52
CA ASP A 258 -24.55 -27.65 14.61
C ASP A 258 -24.03 -26.27 14.20
N VAL A 259 -24.90 -25.39 13.67
CA VAL A 259 -24.52 -24.11 13.05
C VAL A 259 -23.68 -23.25 13.99
N LEU A 260 -24.09 -23.11 15.25
CA LEU A 260 -23.40 -22.27 16.22
C LEU A 260 -21.99 -22.76 16.51
N ALA A 261 -21.85 -24.05 16.83
CA ALA A 261 -20.55 -24.67 17.13
C ALA A 261 -19.63 -24.64 15.90
N PHE A 262 -20.19 -24.87 14.71
CA PHE A 262 -19.46 -24.81 13.45
C PHE A 262 -18.87 -23.42 13.18
N LEU A 263 -19.66 -22.35 13.36
CA LEU A 263 -19.20 -20.98 13.18
C LEU A 263 -18.18 -20.56 14.25
N GLN A 264 -18.39 -20.94 15.51
CA GLN A 264 -17.44 -20.67 16.61
C GLN A 264 -16.07 -21.30 16.37
N ALA A 265 -16.01 -22.45 15.71
CA ALA A 265 -14.75 -23.11 15.37
C ALA A 265 -13.99 -22.44 14.22
N ARG A 266 -14.68 -21.65 13.37
CA ARG A 266 -14.10 -21.03 12.17
C ARG A 266 -13.78 -19.55 12.35
N ILE A 267 -14.61 -18.84 13.10
CA ILE A 267 -14.45 -17.41 13.33
C ILE A 267 -13.59 -17.24 14.58
N SER A 268 -12.33 -16.84 14.37
CA SER A 268 -11.41 -16.57 15.49
C SER A 268 -11.70 -15.15 16.01
N ARG A 269 -12.11 -15.05 17.27
CA ARG A 269 -12.22 -13.77 17.98
C ARG A 269 -10.89 -13.37 18.59
#